data_AF-A0A7X5TPB9-F1
#
_entry.id   AF-A0A7X5TPB9-F1
#
_cell.length_a   1.000
_cell.length_b   1.000
_cell.length_c   1.000
_cell.angle_alpha   90.00
_cell.angle_beta   90.00
_cell.angle_gamma   90.00
#
_symmetry.space_group_name_H-M   'P 1'
#
loop_
_entity.id
_entity.type
_entity.pdbx_description
1 polymer ?
#
loop_
_entity_poly.entity_id
_entity_poly.type
_entity_poly.pdbx_seq_one_letter_code
_entity_poly.pdbx_strand_id
1 'polypeptide(L)' 'MPATSDSPVCPICQGTGILVHVDEEVCCQVEVPCWACAVPESRED' A
#
# COMPACT_ATOMS: atom_id res chain seq x y z
N MET A 1 -4.84 -15.00 -27.28
CA MET A 1 -4.89 -15.21 -25.81
C MET A 1 -4.49 -13.88 -25.19
N PRO A 2 -5.33 -13.16 -24.44
CA PRO A 2 -4.85 -11.96 -23.80
C PRO A 2 -3.89 -12.40 -22.71
N ALA A 3 -2.62 -12.00 -22.84
CA ALA A 3 -1.70 -11.99 -21.73
C ALA A 3 -2.31 -11.03 -20.70
N THR A 4 -2.93 -11.58 -19.66
CA THR A 4 -3.27 -10.80 -18.48
C THR A 4 -1.93 -10.30 -17.98
N SER A 5 -1.64 -9.03 -18.28
CA SER A 5 -0.43 -8.36 -17.87
C SER A 5 -0.34 -8.53 -16.36
N ASP A 6 0.56 -9.42 -15.93
CA ASP A 6 0.95 -9.63 -14.55
C ASP A 6 1.70 -8.36 -14.13
N SER A 7 0.94 -7.27 -13.97
CA SER A 7 1.46 -6.09 -13.32
C SER A 7 1.66 -6.51 -11.88
N PRO A 8 2.87 -6.34 -11.29
CA PRO A 8 3.13 -6.60 -9.88
C PRO A 8 2.45 -5.50 -9.06
N VAL A 9 1.13 -5.47 -9.12
CA VAL A 9 0.29 -4.57 -8.35
C VAL A 9 0.37 -5.09 -6.93
N CYS A 10 0.80 -4.22 -6.00
CA CYS A 10 0.84 -4.59 -4.60
C CYS A 10 -0.55 -5.06 -4.16
N PRO A 11 -0.71 -6.29 -3.64
CA PRO A 11 -2.02 -6.85 -3.31
C PRO A 11 -2.70 -6.11 -2.15
N ILE A 12 -1.96 -5.28 -1.42
CA ILE A 12 -2.44 -4.55 -0.25
C ILE A 12 -3.08 -3.23 -0.64
N CYS A 13 -2.36 -2.40 -1.39
CA CYS A 13 -2.87 -1.11 -1.88
C CYS A 13 -3.48 -1.19 -3.29
N GLN A 14 -3.45 -2.35 -3.93
CA GLN A 14 -3.92 -2.55 -5.31
C GLN A 14 -3.29 -1.53 -6.29
N GLY A 15 -2.05 -1.13 -6.03
CA GLY A 15 -1.28 -0.22 -6.90
C GLY A 15 -1.55 1.27 -6.66
N THR A 16 -2.37 1.64 -5.68
CA THR A 16 -2.59 3.06 -5.32
C THR A 16 -1.43 3.64 -4.52
N GLY A 17 -0.65 2.80 -3.83
CA GLY A 17 0.41 3.23 -2.91
C GLY A 17 -0.09 3.77 -1.56
N ILE A 18 -1.40 3.87 -1.36
CA ILE A 18 -2.04 4.45 -0.16
C ILE A 18 -3.04 3.45 0.43
N LEU A 19 -3.16 3.43 1.75
CA LEU A 19 -4.17 2.70 2.51
C LEU A 19 -5.02 3.68 3.30
N VAL A 20 -6.32 3.40 3.40
CA VAL A 20 -7.22 4.17 4.27
C VAL A 20 -7.26 3.47 5.62
N HIS A 21 -6.83 4.18 6.65
CA HIS A 21 -6.91 3.74 8.04
C HIS A 21 -8.03 4.51 8.74
N VAL A 22 -8.85 3.82 9.53
CA VAL A 22 -9.83 4.45 10.40
C VAL A 22 -9.16 4.68 11.74
N ASP A 23 -8.95 5.94 12.08
CA ASP A 23 -8.49 6.31 13.41
C ASP A 23 -9.70 6.33 14.35
N GLU A 24 -9.74 5.39 15.29
CA GLU A 24 -10.86 5.21 16.22
C GLU A 24 -10.90 6.30 17.30
N GLU A 25 -9.76 6.90 17.65
CA GLU A 25 -9.65 7.96 18.67
C GLU A 25 -10.32 9.25 18.19
N VAL A 26 -10.12 9.59 16.91
CA VAL A 26 -10.73 10.78 16.29
C VAL A 26 -11.93 10.47 15.40
N CYS A 27 -12.31 9.19 15.27
CA CYS A 27 -13.40 8.71 14.40
C CYS A 27 -13.29 9.24 12.95
N CYS A 28 -12.07 9.33 12.43
CA CYS A 28 -11.80 9.87 11.09
C CYS A 28 -11.06 8.85 10.21
N GLN A 29 -11.24 8.97 8.90
CA GLN A 29 -10.46 8.22 7.92
C GLN A 29 -9.22 9.02 7.56
N VAL A 30 -8.05 8.40 7.66
CA VAL A 30 -6.76 8.98 7.30
C VAL A 30 -6.10 8.14 6.21
N GLU A 31 -5.50 8.82 5.24
CA GLU A 31 -4.73 8.21 4.17
C GLU A 31 -3.28 8.04 4.63
N VAL A 32 -2.80 6.80 4.64
CA VAL A 32 -1.43 6.46 5.05
C VAL A 32 -0.69 5.74 3.92
N PRO A 33 0.62 5.90 3.77
CA PRO A 33 1.39 5.17 2.77
C PRO A 33 1.27 3.66 2.98
N CYS A 34 1.18 2.90 1.89
CA CYS A 34 1.12 1.45 1.96
C CYS A 34 2.43 0.91 2.52
N TRP A 35 2.39 0.36 3.74
CA TRP A 35 3.55 -0.18 4.44
C TRP A 35 4.31 -1.27 3.66
N ALA A 36 3.62 -2.04 2.80
CA ALA A 36 4.29 -3.06 1.95
C ALA A 36 5.00 -2.45 0.74
N CYS A 37 4.56 -1.30 0.25
CA CYS A 37 5.26 -0.56 -0.79
C CYS A 37 6.32 0.38 -0.23
N ALA A 38 6.06 0.89 0.98
CA ALA A 38 6.87 1.88 1.66
C ALA A 38 7.95 1.25 2.54
N VAL A 39 8.21 -0.07 2.43
CA VAL A 39 9.38 -0.69 3.08
C VAL A 39 10.59 0.10 2.59
N PRO A 40 11.22 0.93 3.45
CA PRO A 40 12.45 1.55 3.04
C PRO A 40 13.45 0.39 2.97
N GLU A 41 14.24 0.33 1.91
CA GLU A 41 15.52 -0.37 1.96
C GLU A 41 16.41 0.35 2.99
N SER A 42 16.06 0.24 4.26
CA SER A 42 16.79 0.77 5.41
C SER A 42 17.01 -0.38 6.36
N ARG A 43 17.72 -1.37 5.84
CA ARG A 43 18.57 -2.24 6.64
C ARG A 43 19.82 -2.54 5.82
N GLU A 44 20.55 -1.47 5.52
CA GLU A 44 21.98 -1.54 5.26
C GLU A 44 22.67 -1.95 6.58
N ASP A 45 23.35 -3.11 6.52
CA ASP A 45 24.49 -3.60 7.32
C ASP A 45 24.49 -3.41 8.86
#